data_AF-A0A945PDB0-F1
#
_entry.id   AF-A0A945PDB0-F1
#
_cell.length_a   1.000
_cell.length_b   1.000
_cell.length_c   1.000
_cell.angle_alpha   90.00
_cell.angle_beta   90.00
_cell.angle_gamma   90.00
#
_symmetry.space_group_name_H-M   'P 1'
#
loop_
_entity.id
_entity.type
_entity.pdbx_description
1 polymer ?
#
loop_
_entity_poly.entity_id
_entity_poly.type
_entity_poly.pdbx_seq_one_letter_code
_entity_poly.pdbx_strand_id
1 'polypeptide(L)'
;MMLRTNGNGTNGSAANGSGTVGSANAPQDYCGYHFRIARQRLGLSQVALARQLHIDQSAVSRLERGMLPNPSWHLIQEICVVLNLEPHAMIGDAIDNPSTALQPIAQLRGRVAMHFLYVGYHERLPELLGYCLRDLQSVRPTLTALSLTLFTSDKGVRHCYAVYGQGEIQTGERRAVATRPVCALMASWRENQVMCRQTREELPVQGEETALAIDHPLSEGMLGFDLREEELADTESARFWVAEMAEPFVEGMRLVNDRSEIRRQQSELTEVG
;
A
#
# COMPACT_ATOMS: atom_id res chain seq x y z
N MET A 1 -22.15 42.03 53.25
CA MET A 1 -22.58 43.30 52.63
C MET A 1 -22.69 43.05 51.13
N MET A 2 -23.86 42.87 50.48
CA MET A 2 -25.16 43.58 50.59
C MET A 2 -24.99 45.10 50.44
N LEU A 3 -25.65 45.85 49.53
CA LEU A 3 -26.64 45.60 48.45
C LEU A 3 -26.37 46.61 47.30
N ARG A 4 -26.46 46.28 46.00
CA ARG A 4 -27.64 46.28 45.10
C ARG A 4 -28.53 47.54 45.07
N THR A 5 -28.83 47.99 43.85
CA THR A 5 -30.15 48.56 43.43
C THR A 5 -30.30 48.47 41.89
N ASN A 6 -31.03 49.38 41.22
CA ASN A 6 -31.74 49.14 39.94
C ASN A 6 -31.50 50.26 38.89
N GLY A 7 -31.74 50.11 37.58
CA GLY A 7 -32.11 48.93 36.78
C GLY A 7 -33.37 49.07 35.91
N ASN A 8 -33.42 48.28 34.81
CA ASN A 8 -34.60 47.88 34.00
C ASN A 8 -35.06 48.76 32.81
N GLY A 9 -35.45 48.14 31.67
CA GLY A 9 -36.08 48.80 30.50
C GLY A 9 -35.86 48.07 29.16
N THR A 10 -36.93 47.55 28.54
CA THR A 10 -36.88 46.61 27.40
C THR A 10 -37.71 47.03 26.17
N ASN A 11 -37.50 46.29 25.06
CA ASN A 11 -38.39 46.07 23.89
C ASN A 11 -38.25 46.97 22.65
N GLY A 12 -38.23 46.30 21.49
CA GLY A 12 -38.28 46.92 20.15
C GLY A 12 -37.84 45.97 19.03
N SER A 13 -38.70 45.04 18.61
CA SER A 13 -38.47 44.17 17.43
C SER A 13 -39.45 44.53 16.31
N ALA A 14 -38.93 44.86 15.12
CA ALA A 14 -39.71 44.97 13.89
C ALA A 14 -38.80 44.78 12.65
N ALA A 15 -39.30 44.00 11.70
CA ALA A 15 -38.56 43.39 10.59
C ALA A 15 -38.36 44.26 9.32
N ASN A 16 -37.50 43.72 8.43
CA ASN A 16 -37.60 43.65 6.96
C ASN A 16 -36.63 44.46 6.06
N GLY A 17 -35.73 43.69 5.42
CA GLY A 17 -35.29 43.85 4.02
C GLY A 17 -34.33 44.99 3.68
N SER A 18 -33.51 44.91 2.62
CA SER A 18 -33.08 43.80 1.76
C SER A 18 -31.98 44.34 0.83
N GLY A 19 -30.83 43.68 0.68
CA GLY A 19 -29.71 44.28 -0.08
C GLY A 19 -28.46 43.41 -0.17
N THR A 20 -28.60 42.18 -0.65
CA THR A 20 -27.53 41.18 -0.69
C THR A 20 -26.65 41.31 -1.94
N VAL A 21 -25.36 41.64 -1.76
CA VAL A 21 -24.23 41.07 -2.53
C VAL A 21 -23.03 41.08 -1.56
N GLY A 22 -22.33 39.99 -1.24
CA GLY A 22 -22.25 38.71 -1.92
C GLY A 22 -20.78 38.32 -2.19
N SER A 23 -19.90 38.45 -1.19
CA SER A 23 -18.49 38.02 -1.27
C SER A 23 -18.28 36.81 -0.38
N ALA A 24 -18.53 35.62 -0.92
CA ALA A 24 -18.31 34.35 -0.24
C ALA A 24 -16.80 34.03 -0.20
N ASN A 25 -16.14 34.40 0.90
CA ASN A 25 -14.84 33.81 1.26
C ASN A 25 -15.09 32.37 1.72
N ALA A 26 -15.06 31.42 0.79
CA ALA A 26 -14.96 30.01 1.13
C ALA A 26 -13.55 29.71 1.67
N PRO A 27 -13.39 28.98 2.78
CA PRO A 27 -12.10 28.49 3.25
C PRO A 27 -11.41 27.64 2.17
N GLN A 28 -10.10 27.82 1.99
CA GLN A 28 -9.29 27.01 1.08
C GLN A 28 -8.75 25.78 1.81
N ASP A 29 -9.61 24.79 2.03
CA ASP A 29 -9.32 23.60 2.84
C ASP A 29 -8.40 22.57 2.15
N TYR A 30 -7.41 22.98 1.33
CA TYR A 30 -6.48 22.07 0.66
C TYR A 30 -4.99 22.40 0.89
N CYS A 31 -4.24 21.39 1.33
CA CYS A 31 -2.84 21.53 1.74
C CYS A 31 -1.87 21.34 0.55
N GLY A 32 -1.43 22.45 -0.06
CA GLY A 32 -0.42 22.47 -1.12
C GLY A 32 0.86 21.68 -0.79
N TYR A 33 1.26 21.68 0.48
CA TYR A 33 2.44 20.98 0.99
C TYR A 33 2.35 19.45 0.83
N HIS A 34 1.18 18.84 1.04
CA HIS A 34 1.01 17.39 0.92
C HIS A 34 1.25 16.90 -0.52
N PHE A 35 0.78 17.64 -1.53
CA PHE A 35 1.06 17.34 -2.94
C PHE A 35 2.55 17.34 -3.26
N ARG A 36 3.29 18.31 -2.72
CA ARG A 36 4.73 18.41 -2.90
C ARG A 36 5.47 17.22 -2.29
N ILE A 37 5.14 16.84 -1.05
CA ILE A 37 5.74 15.67 -0.39
C ILE A 37 5.41 14.38 -1.14
N ALA A 38 4.15 14.18 -1.54
CA ALA A 38 3.72 13.00 -2.30
C ALA A 38 4.41 12.89 -3.66
N ARG A 39 4.56 14.00 -4.39
CA ARG A 39 5.34 14.03 -5.64
C ARG A 39 6.82 13.71 -5.40
N GLN A 40 7.43 14.29 -4.37
CA GLN A 40 8.84 14.06 -4.05
C GLN A 40 9.10 12.60 -3.65
N ARG A 41 8.19 11.96 -2.90
CA ARG A 41 8.22 10.52 -2.58
C ARG A 41 8.31 9.64 -3.82
N LEU A 42 7.60 9.99 -4.88
CA LEU A 42 7.58 9.24 -6.15
C LEU A 42 8.73 9.61 -7.11
N GLY A 43 9.70 10.44 -6.68
CA GLY A 43 10.82 10.90 -7.52
C GLY A 43 10.41 11.79 -8.70
N LEU A 44 9.13 12.20 -8.79
CA LEU A 44 8.60 12.93 -9.94
C LEU A 44 9.04 14.39 -9.91
N SER A 45 9.45 14.94 -11.05
CA SER A 45 9.59 16.40 -11.23
C SER A 45 8.21 17.04 -11.43
N GLN A 46 8.08 18.35 -11.18
CA GLN A 46 6.82 19.06 -11.48
C GLN A 46 6.41 18.94 -12.95
N VAL A 47 7.38 18.86 -13.88
CA VAL A 47 7.13 18.65 -15.31
C VAL A 47 6.64 17.23 -15.59
N ALA A 48 7.19 16.21 -14.91
CA ALA A 48 6.74 14.83 -15.04
C ALA A 48 5.30 14.66 -14.53
N LEU A 49 5.00 15.23 -13.35
CA LEU A 49 3.65 15.23 -12.78
C LEU A 49 2.65 15.97 -13.70
N ALA A 50 3.03 17.15 -14.22
CA ALA A 50 2.20 17.92 -15.14
C ALA A 50 1.81 17.11 -16.40
N ARG A 51 2.76 16.34 -16.97
CA ARG A 51 2.50 15.44 -18.11
C ARG A 51 1.55 14.30 -17.76
N GLN A 52 1.68 13.70 -16.58
CA GLN A 52 0.80 12.60 -16.13
C GLN A 52 -0.62 13.07 -15.80
N LEU A 53 -0.78 14.34 -15.39
CA LEU A 53 -2.07 14.97 -15.09
C LEU A 53 -2.67 15.75 -16.27
N HIS A 54 -2.01 15.76 -17.44
CA HIS A 54 -2.43 16.54 -18.61
C HIS A 54 -2.69 18.04 -18.35
N ILE A 55 -1.92 18.65 -17.43
CA ILE A 55 -1.99 20.09 -17.08
C ILE A 55 -0.65 20.81 -17.29
N ASP A 56 -0.67 22.15 -17.23
CA ASP A 56 0.55 22.95 -17.23
C ASP A 56 1.39 22.74 -15.96
N GLN A 57 2.73 22.77 -16.09
CA GLN A 57 3.64 22.82 -14.93
C GLN A 57 3.39 24.05 -14.04
N SER A 58 2.89 25.16 -14.60
CA SER A 58 2.48 26.35 -13.84
C SER A 58 1.23 26.10 -12.97
N ALA A 59 0.37 25.14 -13.34
CA ALA A 59 -0.75 24.69 -12.52
C ALA A 59 -0.25 23.80 -11.37
N VAL A 60 0.66 22.85 -11.62
CA VAL A 60 1.34 22.07 -10.57
C VAL A 60 2.06 22.98 -9.56
N SER A 61 2.81 23.99 -10.04
CA SER A 61 3.48 24.97 -9.19
C SER A 61 2.51 25.79 -8.34
N ARG A 62 1.30 26.09 -8.82
CA ARG A 62 0.26 26.77 -8.04
C ARG A 62 -0.39 25.83 -7.02
N LEU A 63 -0.70 24.60 -7.42
CA LEU A 63 -1.25 23.55 -6.56
C LEU A 63 -0.36 23.31 -5.34
N GLU A 64 0.94 23.08 -5.54
CA GLU A 64 1.92 22.84 -4.46
C GLU A 64 2.09 24.01 -3.47
N ARG A 65 1.64 25.21 -3.85
CA ARG A 65 1.71 26.42 -3.02
C ARG A 65 0.35 26.83 -2.43
N GLY A 66 -0.70 26.02 -2.57
CA GLY A 66 -2.05 26.42 -2.12
C GLY A 66 -2.65 27.59 -2.93
N MET A 67 -2.16 27.82 -4.15
CA MET A 67 -2.52 28.97 -5.00
C MET A 67 -3.28 28.60 -6.30
N LEU A 68 -3.84 27.39 -6.37
CA LEU A 68 -4.74 27.01 -7.46
C LEU A 68 -6.20 27.19 -6.99
N PRO A 69 -6.91 28.27 -7.36
CA PRO A 69 -8.27 28.49 -6.89
C PRO A 69 -9.20 27.42 -7.47
N ASN A 70 -9.96 26.76 -6.60
CA ASN A 70 -11.00 25.77 -6.93
C ASN A 70 -10.58 24.77 -8.03
N PRO A 71 -9.59 23.88 -7.78
CA PRO A 71 -9.30 22.78 -8.69
C PRO A 71 -10.57 21.95 -8.94
N SER A 72 -10.78 21.49 -10.16
CA SER A 72 -11.94 20.64 -10.47
C SER A 72 -11.85 19.33 -9.69
N TRP A 73 -12.99 18.78 -9.29
CA TRP A 73 -13.03 17.48 -8.61
C TRP A 73 -12.37 16.37 -9.44
N HIS A 74 -12.49 16.44 -10.77
CA HIS A 74 -11.82 15.52 -11.68
C HIS A 74 -10.28 15.60 -11.57
N LEU A 75 -9.71 16.80 -11.63
CA LEU A 75 -8.28 17.02 -11.44
C LEU A 75 -7.81 16.52 -10.06
N ILE A 76 -8.62 16.75 -9.02
CA ILE A 76 -8.37 16.21 -7.68
C ILE A 76 -8.28 14.68 -7.69
N GLN A 77 -9.23 13.99 -8.33
CA GLN A 77 -9.21 12.53 -8.45
C GLN A 77 -7.98 12.03 -9.21
N GLU A 78 -7.61 12.67 -10.33
CA GLU A 78 -6.41 12.33 -11.09
C GLU A 78 -5.14 12.51 -10.25
N ILE A 79 -5.04 13.60 -9.48
CA ILE A 79 -3.91 13.81 -8.56
C ILE A 79 -3.84 12.73 -7.48
N CYS A 80 -4.98 12.34 -6.89
CA CYS A 80 -5.03 11.25 -5.91
C CYS A 80 -4.51 9.93 -6.49
N VAL A 81 -4.90 9.59 -7.72
CA VAL A 81 -4.44 8.39 -8.43
C VAL A 81 -2.93 8.48 -8.74
N VAL A 82 -2.49 9.57 -9.36
CA VAL A 82 -1.09 9.72 -9.81
C VAL A 82 -0.10 9.82 -8.64
N LEU A 83 -0.50 10.42 -7.52
CA LEU A 83 0.37 10.59 -6.35
C LEU A 83 0.25 9.46 -5.30
N ASN A 84 -0.61 8.46 -5.51
CA ASN A 84 -1.01 7.46 -4.50
C ASN A 84 -1.41 8.15 -3.17
N LEU A 85 -2.47 8.96 -3.24
CA LEU A 85 -3.06 9.69 -2.11
C LEU A 85 -4.54 9.37 -1.98
N GLU A 86 -5.06 9.37 -0.75
CA GLU A 86 -6.51 9.37 -0.55
C GLU A 86 -7.07 10.79 -0.66
N PRO A 87 -8.34 11.00 -1.08
CA PRO A 87 -8.90 12.34 -1.19
C PRO A 87 -8.89 13.13 0.12
N HIS A 88 -9.05 12.44 1.25
CA HIS A 88 -8.98 13.04 2.58
C HIS A 88 -7.57 13.54 2.92
N ALA A 89 -6.52 12.98 2.29
CA ALA A 89 -5.12 13.36 2.49
C ALA A 89 -4.81 14.81 2.12
N MET A 90 -5.62 15.36 1.22
CA MET A 90 -5.42 16.70 0.69
C MET A 90 -5.97 17.79 1.61
N ILE A 91 -6.77 17.43 2.61
CA ILE A 91 -7.59 18.34 3.42
C ILE A 91 -6.93 18.58 4.77
N GLY A 92 -6.95 19.83 5.25
CA GLY A 92 -6.48 20.23 6.58
C GLY A 92 -5.25 21.13 6.58
N ASP A 93 -4.90 21.65 7.77
CA ASP A 93 -3.73 22.49 7.98
C ASP A 93 -2.41 21.69 7.94
N ALA A 94 -1.30 22.37 7.65
CA ALA A 94 0.03 21.76 7.43
C ALA A 94 0.74 21.24 8.71
N ILE A 95 -0.01 21.01 9.79
CA ILE A 95 0.40 20.65 11.15
C ILE A 95 -0.77 19.80 11.68
N ASP A 96 -0.67 18.50 11.97
CA ASP A 96 0.27 17.91 12.94
C ASP A 96 0.96 16.60 12.50
N ASN A 97 0.49 15.88 11.47
CA ASN A 97 1.17 14.65 11.04
C ASN A 97 0.90 14.27 9.56
N PRO A 98 1.85 14.48 8.63
CA PRO A 98 1.65 14.12 7.22
C PRO A 98 1.56 12.60 6.97
N SER A 99 1.91 11.76 7.95
CA SER A 99 1.95 10.31 7.78
C SER A 99 0.59 9.64 7.56
N THR A 100 -0.50 10.13 8.17
CA THR A 100 -1.85 9.52 8.07
C THR A 100 -2.53 9.86 6.75
N ALA A 101 -2.43 11.12 6.32
CA ALA A 101 -2.93 11.59 5.04
C ALA A 101 -2.25 10.84 3.88
N LEU A 102 -0.92 10.76 3.90
CA LEU A 102 -0.15 10.24 2.78
C LEU A 102 -0.19 8.71 2.62
N GLN A 103 -0.90 7.95 3.49
CA GLN A 103 -0.77 6.50 3.71
C GLN A 103 -0.84 5.65 2.43
N PRO A 104 0.30 5.26 1.85
CA PRO A 104 0.30 4.32 0.73
C PRO A 104 0.00 2.91 1.23
N ILE A 105 0.33 2.63 2.50
CA ILE A 105 0.16 1.35 3.18
C ILE A 105 -1.31 0.91 3.13
N ALA A 106 -2.26 1.79 3.50
CA ALA A 106 -3.69 1.48 3.45
C ALA A 106 -4.16 1.18 2.00
N GLN A 107 -3.78 2.03 1.04
CA GLN A 107 -4.12 1.83 -0.37
C GLN A 107 -3.52 0.54 -0.95
N LEU A 108 -2.25 0.25 -0.67
CA LEU A 108 -1.56 -0.95 -1.09
C LEU A 108 -2.20 -2.20 -0.50
N ARG A 109 -2.53 -2.21 0.79
CA ARG A 109 -3.25 -3.30 1.44
C ARG A 109 -4.58 -3.58 0.73
N GLY A 110 -5.30 -2.53 0.34
CA GLY A 110 -6.49 -2.63 -0.50
C GLY A 110 -6.22 -3.26 -1.88
N ARG A 111 -5.18 -2.82 -2.59
CA ARG A 111 -4.82 -3.38 -3.92
C ARG A 111 -4.38 -4.85 -3.84
N VAL A 112 -3.52 -5.19 -2.87
CA VAL A 112 -3.09 -6.58 -2.62
C VAL A 112 -4.29 -7.47 -2.31
N ALA A 113 -5.20 -7.04 -1.43
CA ALA A 113 -6.43 -7.78 -1.15
C ALA A 113 -7.31 -7.96 -2.40
N MET A 114 -7.39 -6.95 -3.27
CA MET A 114 -8.10 -7.06 -4.55
C MET A 114 -7.45 -8.08 -5.50
N HIS A 115 -6.11 -8.19 -5.56
CA HIS A 115 -5.44 -9.24 -6.32
C HIS A 115 -5.82 -10.64 -5.82
N PHE A 116 -5.89 -10.86 -4.50
CA PHE A 116 -6.42 -12.11 -3.94
C PHE A 116 -7.90 -12.35 -4.32
N LEU A 117 -8.75 -11.33 -4.33
CA LEU A 117 -10.15 -11.48 -4.75
C LEU A 117 -10.28 -11.91 -6.22
N TYR A 118 -9.51 -11.35 -7.16
CA TYR A 118 -9.65 -11.65 -8.59
C TYR A 118 -8.79 -12.82 -9.10
N VAL A 119 -7.54 -12.94 -8.63
CA VAL A 119 -6.58 -13.94 -9.13
C VAL A 119 -6.09 -14.91 -8.06
N GLY A 120 -6.55 -14.79 -6.82
CA GLY A 120 -6.22 -15.68 -5.70
C GLY A 120 -6.79 -17.09 -5.86
N TYR A 121 -6.05 -17.92 -6.59
CA TYR A 121 -6.16 -19.38 -6.65
C TYR A 121 -4.74 -19.96 -6.57
N HIS A 122 -4.56 -21.15 -6.00
CA HIS A 122 -3.24 -21.76 -5.90
C HIS A 122 -2.51 -21.81 -7.26
N GLU A 123 -3.21 -22.18 -8.34
CA GLU A 123 -2.70 -22.26 -9.71
C GLU A 123 -2.09 -20.94 -10.23
N ARG A 124 -2.54 -19.79 -9.72
CA ARG A 124 -2.18 -18.45 -10.21
C ARG A 124 -1.33 -17.64 -9.23
N LEU A 125 -0.83 -18.25 -8.14
CA LEU A 125 0.01 -17.57 -7.16
C LEU A 125 1.24 -16.84 -7.77
N PRO A 126 1.98 -17.39 -8.76
CA PRO A 126 3.06 -16.63 -9.42
C PRO A 126 2.56 -15.35 -10.10
N GLU A 127 1.40 -15.39 -10.76
CA GLU A 127 0.80 -14.22 -11.42
C GLU A 127 0.34 -13.18 -10.39
N LEU A 128 -0.31 -13.63 -9.31
CA LEU A 128 -0.72 -12.79 -8.18
C LEU A 128 0.49 -12.06 -7.57
N LEU A 129 1.59 -12.77 -7.33
CA LEU A 129 2.82 -12.16 -6.82
C LEU A 129 3.38 -11.11 -7.78
N GLY A 130 3.22 -11.29 -9.10
CA GLY A 130 3.63 -10.30 -10.10
C GLY A 130 2.86 -8.98 -10.00
N TYR A 131 1.54 -9.03 -9.79
CA TYR A 131 0.74 -7.83 -9.55
C TYR A 131 1.06 -7.18 -8.19
N CYS A 132 1.18 -7.98 -7.13
CA CYS A 132 1.54 -7.48 -5.81
C CYS A 132 2.92 -6.81 -5.80
N LEU A 133 3.94 -7.41 -6.42
CA LEU A 133 5.28 -6.82 -6.51
C LEU A 133 5.23 -5.44 -7.20
N ARG A 134 4.50 -5.34 -8.31
CA ARG A 134 4.32 -4.08 -9.05
C ARG A 134 3.71 -2.97 -8.20
N ASP A 135 2.63 -3.27 -7.48
CA ASP A 135 1.98 -2.29 -6.61
C ASP A 135 2.90 -1.89 -5.45
N LEU A 136 3.50 -2.86 -4.75
CA LEU A 136 4.40 -2.59 -3.63
C LEU A 136 5.64 -1.77 -4.05
N GLN A 137 6.23 -2.05 -5.21
CA GLN A 137 7.34 -1.27 -5.78
C GLN A 137 6.99 0.19 -6.04
N SER A 138 5.72 0.53 -6.27
CA SER A 138 5.29 1.94 -6.44
C SER A 138 5.42 2.79 -5.17
N VAL A 139 5.69 2.14 -4.03
CA VAL A 139 5.88 2.78 -2.71
C VAL A 139 7.25 2.45 -2.13
N ARG A 140 7.76 1.23 -2.35
CA ARG A 140 9.09 0.79 -1.91
C ARG A 140 9.91 0.27 -3.10
N PRO A 141 10.54 1.16 -3.91
CA PRO A 141 11.29 0.78 -5.11
C PRO A 141 12.53 -0.09 -4.86
N THR A 142 12.96 -0.19 -3.60
CA THR A 142 14.01 -1.09 -3.10
C THR A 142 13.57 -2.55 -3.00
N LEU A 143 12.27 -2.85 -3.15
CA LEU A 143 11.76 -4.22 -3.26
C LEU A 143 12.09 -4.79 -4.65
N THR A 144 12.85 -5.88 -4.66
CA THR A 144 13.33 -6.58 -5.87
C THR A 144 12.54 -7.84 -6.19
N ALA A 145 12.06 -8.57 -5.17
CA ALA A 145 11.22 -9.75 -5.37
C ALA A 145 10.23 -9.98 -4.22
N LEU A 146 9.21 -10.80 -4.53
CA LEU A 146 8.31 -11.43 -3.58
C LEU A 146 8.35 -12.94 -3.78
N SER A 147 8.29 -13.72 -2.70
CA SER A 147 8.14 -15.17 -2.80
C SER A 147 7.15 -15.75 -1.78
N LEU A 148 6.51 -16.86 -2.14
CA LEU A 148 5.68 -17.68 -1.26
C LEU A 148 6.29 -19.09 -1.22
N THR A 149 6.82 -19.47 -0.07
CA THR A 149 7.36 -20.81 0.18
C THR A 149 6.35 -21.59 1.02
N LEU A 150 5.54 -22.42 0.37
CA LEU A 150 4.46 -23.21 0.97
C LEU A 150 4.99 -24.60 1.37
N PHE A 151 4.80 -24.98 2.64
CA PHE A 151 5.28 -26.26 3.19
C PHE A 151 4.19 -27.34 3.30
N THR A 152 2.91 -26.96 3.22
CA THR A 152 1.77 -27.86 3.48
C THR A 152 1.30 -28.67 2.26
N SER A 153 1.89 -28.50 1.08
CA SER A 153 1.47 -29.24 -0.11
C SER A 153 1.81 -30.73 -0.02
N ASP A 154 0.80 -31.54 -0.31
CA ASP A 154 0.84 -32.97 -0.63
C ASP A 154 1.97 -33.42 -1.57
N LYS A 155 2.48 -32.51 -2.41
CA LYS A 155 3.47 -32.76 -3.47
C LYS A 155 4.88 -32.21 -3.13
N GLY A 156 5.12 -31.84 -1.87
CA GLY A 156 6.39 -31.29 -1.38
C GLY A 156 6.42 -29.77 -1.34
N VAL A 157 7.57 -29.18 -0.94
CA VAL A 157 7.68 -27.73 -0.77
C VAL A 157 7.52 -27.02 -2.11
N ARG A 158 6.61 -26.05 -2.15
CA ARG A 158 6.24 -25.31 -3.36
C ARG A 158 6.64 -23.85 -3.20
N HIS A 159 7.47 -23.35 -4.11
CA HIS A 159 8.04 -22.01 -4.05
C HIS A 159 7.58 -21.20 -5.27
N CYS A 160 6.62 -20.29 -5.05
CA CYS A 160 6.15 -19.34 -6.05
C CYS A 160 6.91 -18.01 -5.88
N TYR A 161 7.18 -17.30 -6.97
CA TYR A 161 7.92 -16.04 -6.91
C TYR A 161 7.53 -15.06 -8.00
N ALA A 162 7.77 -13.78 -7.73
CA ALA A 162 7.85 -12.70 -8.69
C ALA A 162 9.14 -11.91 -8.42
N VAL A 163 9.91 -11.61 -9.47
CA VAL A 163 11.20 -10.91 -9.38
C VAL A 163 11.26 -9.83 -10.45
N TYR A 164 11.74 -8.65 -10.06
CA TYR A 164 12.01 -7.56 -10.97
C TYR A 164 13.48 -7.63 -11.41
N GLY A 165 13.69 -7.65 -12.72
CA GLY A 165 15.02 -7.70 -13.35
C GLY A 165 14.94 -7.23 -14.79
N GLN A 166 16.00 -6.59 -15.28
CA GLN A 166 16.10 -6.13 -16.68
C GLN A 166 14.94 -5.22 -17.16
N GLY A 167 14.25 -4.55 -16.23
CA GLY A 167 13.14 -3.63 -16.52
C GLY A 167 11.74 -4.26 -16.51
N GLU A 168 11.62 -5.58 -16.31
CA GLU A 168 10.35 -6.30 -16.29
C GLU A 168 10.18 -7.15 -15.02
N ILE A 169 8.93 -7.54 -14.72
CA ILE A 169 8.62 -8.49 -13.64
C ILE A 169 8.48 -9.88 -14.26
N GLN A 170 9.35 -10.79 -13.85
CA GLN A 170 9.30 -12.20 -14.20
C GLN A 170 8.66 -12.97 -13.05
N THR A 171 7.75 -13.90 -13.35
CA THR A 171 7.09 -14.74 -12.35
C THR A 171 7.39 -16.21 -12.59
N GLY A 172 7.30 -17.04 -11.56
CA GLY A 172 7.53 -18.46 -11.71
C GLY A 172 7.17 -19.29 -10.49
N GLU A 173 7.24 -20.61 -10.67
CA GLU A 173 7.09 -21.60 -9.62
C GLU A 173 8.21 -22.65 -9.75
N ARG A 174 8.72 -23.10 -8.60
CA ARG A 174 9.63 -24.24 -8.49
C ARG A 174 9.15 -25.15 -7.36
N ARG A 175 9.34 -26.46 -7.52
CA ARG A 175 9.31 -27.38 -6.39
C ARG A 175 10.67 -27.37 -5.73
N ALA A 176 10.70 -27.05 -4.44
CA ALA A 176 11.93 -27.02 -3.67
C ALA A 176 12.21 -28.39 -3.06
N VAL A 177 13.44 -28.89 -3.29
CA VAL A 177 13.98 -29.99 -2.49
C VAL A 177 14.30 -29.45 -1.09
N ALA A 178 14.30 -30.31 -0.07
CA ALA A 178 14.65 -29.97 1.32
C ALA A 178 16.14 -29.60 1.46
N THR A 179 16.50 -28.42 0.97
CA THR A 179 17.81 -27.79 1.12
C THR A 179 17.91 -27.14 2.50
N ARG A 180 19.14 -26.92 2.99
CA ARG A 180 19.40 -26.28 4.30
C ARG A 180 18.59 -24.96 4.49
N PRO A 181 18.48 -24.05 3.49
CA PRO A 181 17.73 -22.81 3.66
C PRO A 181 16.22 -23.04 3.76
N VAL A 182 15.68 -23.98 2.99
CA VAL A 182 14.26 -24.38 3.05
C VAL A 182 13.94 -25.00 4.42
N CYS A 183 14.84 -25.83 4.95
CA CYS A 183 14.70 -26.38 6.30
C CYS A 183 14.75 -25.31 7.39
N ALA A 184 15.60 -24.28 7.25
CA ALA A 184 15.65 -23.15 8.17
C ALA A 184 14.37 -22.30 8.14
N LEU A 185 13.86 -21.97 6.94
CA LEU A 185 12.55 -21.31 6.79
C LEU A 185 11.41 -22.14 7.39
N MET A 186 11.39 -23.45 7.17
CA MET A 186 10.37 -24.34 7.71
C MET A 186 10.43 -24.43 9.25
N ALA A 187 11.62 -24.32 9.86
CA ALA A 187 11.76 -24.23 11.31
C ALA A 187 11.23 -22.90 11.84
N SER A 188 11.64 -21.78 11.24
CA SER A 188 11.17 -20.44 11.60
C SER A 188 9.64 -20.30 11.46
N TRP A 189 9.06 -20.87 10.41
CA TRP A 189 7.61 -20.95 10.19
C TRP A 189 6.88 -21.71 11.31
N ARG A 190 7.39 -22.89 11.72
CA ARG A 190 6.80 -23.69 12.81
C ARG A 190 6.83 -22.97 14.15
N GLU A 191 7.81 -22.10 14.36
CA GLU A 191 7.92 -21.24 15.55
C GLU A 191 7.16 -19.91 15.40
N ASN A 192 6.49 -19.69 14.26
CA ASN A 192 5.81 -18.44 13.88
C ASN A 192 6.72 -17.20 14.01
N GLN A 193 7.99 -17.33 13.60
CA GLN A 193 8.99 -16.26 13.68
C GLN A 193 9.24 -15.63 12.31
N VAL A 194 9.46 -14.31 12.32
CA VAL A 194 9.98 -13.57 11.15
C VAL A 194 11.48 -13.82 11.03
N MET A 195 11.92 -14.33 9.88
CA MET A 195 13.33 -14.56 9.58
C MET A 195 13.90 -13.37 8.78
N CYS A 196 15.11 -12.94 9.10
CA CYS A 196 15.84 -11.95 8.29
C CYS A 196 17.16 -12.57 7.84
N ARG A 197 17.49 -12.45 6.55
CA ARG A 197 18.66 -13.06 5.92
C ARG A 197 19.37 -12.04 5.05
N GLN A 198 20.69 -11.90 5.20
CA GLN A 198 21.49 -11.08 4.28
C GLN A 198 21.89 -11.94 3.08
N THR A 199 21.38 -11.61 1.90
CA THR A 199 21.44 -12.46 0.71
C THR A 199 22.74 -12.26 -0.07
N ARG A 200 23.80 -12.92 0.38
CA ARG A 200 24.93 -13.29 -0.52
C ARG A 200 24.97 -14.76 -0.87
N GLU A 201 24.37 -15.61 -0.04
CA GLU A 201 24.22 -17.05 -0.26
C GLU A 201 22.80 -17.47 0.14
N GLU A 202 22.32 -18.60 -0.37
CA GLU A 202 21.14 -19.33 0.14
C GLU A 202 19.70 -18.76 -0.11
N LEU A 203 19.24 -18.67 -1.38
CA LEU A 203 17.94 -19.17 -1.94
C LEU A 203 17.82 -18.88 -3.47
N PRO A 204 16.92 -19.53 -4.25
CA PRO A 204 17.12 -19.78 -5.69
C PRO A 204 16.56 -18.73 -6.66
N VAL A 205 16.02 -17.62 -6.16
CA VAL A 205 15.52 -16.49 -6.95
C VAL A 205 16.13 -15.24 -6.35
N GLN A 206 17.32 -14.90 -6.82
CA GLN A 206 17.92 -13.61 -6.53
C GLN A 206 17.35 -12.62 -7.54
N GLY A 207 16.78 -11.52 -7.07
CA GLY A 207 16.69 -10.32 -7.90
C GLY A 207 18.10 -9.86 -8.25
N GLU A 208 18.25 -9.23 -9.41
CA GLU A 208 19.42 -8.40 -9.65
C GLU A 208 19.45 -7.37 -8.49
N GLU A 209 20.46 -7.47 -7.60
CA GLU A 209 20.70 -6.61 -6.43
C GLU A 209 20.00 -6.95 -5.08
N THR A 210 19.40 -8.14 -4.88
CA THR A 210 18.85 -8.50 -3.54
C THR A 210 19.95 -8.62 -2.47
N ALA A 211 19.89 -7.83 -1.40
CA ALA A 211 20.84 -7.83 -0.28
C ALA A 211 20.23 -8.20 1.09
N LEU A 212 18.91 -8.02 1.27
CA LEU A 212 18.18 -8.33 2.49
C LEU A 212 16.88 -9.05 2.16
N ALA A 213 16.71 -10.29 2.61
CA ALA A 213 15.43 -10.99 2.58
C ALA A 213 14.79 -10.95 3.98
N ILE A 214 13.49 -10.61 4.03
CA ILE A 214 12.67 -10.68 5.24
C ILE A 214 11.51 -11.64 4.96
N ASP A 215 11.52 -12.78 5.63
CA ASP A 215 10.51 -13.82 5.48
C ASP A 215 9.50 -13.74 6.64
N HIS A 216 8.24 -13.43 6.32
CA HIS A 216 7.14 -13.36 7.28
C HIS A 216 6.34 -14.68 7.29
N PRO A 217 5.99 -15.26 8.45
CA PRO A 217 5.16 -16.46 8.52
C PRO A 217 3.73 -16.18 8.04
N LEU A 218 3.15 -17.18 7.38
CA LEU A 218 1.75 -17.29 6.98
C LEU A 218 1.16 -18.64 7.48
N SER A 219 -0.12 -18.87 7.27
CA SER A 219 -0.81 -20.12 7.66
C SER A 219 -0.17 -21.41 7.12
N GLU A 220 0.42 -21.36 5.92
CA GLU A 220 0.91 -22.54 5.20
C GLU A 220 2.39 -22.45 4.76
N GLY A 221 3.07 -21.36 5.09
CA GLY A 221 4.36 -21.05 4.49
C GLY A 221 5.02 -19.77 5.00
N MET A 222 6.07 -19.35 4.30
CA MET A 222 6.69 -18.03 4.46
C MET A 222 6.42 -17.15 3.25
N LEU A 223 6.20 -15.86 3.49
CA LEU A 223 6.18 -14.78 2.52
C LEU A 223 7.52 -14.03 2.58
N GLY A 224 8.36 -14.20 1.57
CA GLY A 224 9.65 -13.49 1.45
C GLY A 224 9.49 -12.15 0.75
N PHE A 225 10.04 -11.09 1.36
CA PHE A 225 10.26 -9.79 0.76
C PHE A 225 11.76 -9.57 0.56
N ASP A 226 12.16 -9.42 -0.70
CA ASP A 226 13.57 -9.37 -1.10
C ASP A 226 13.95 -7.94 -1.48
N LEU A 227 14.81 -7.32 -0.67
CA LEU A 227 15.14 -5.90 -0.65
C LEU A 227 16.61 -5.64 -1.06
N ARG A 228 16.87 -4.47 -1.64
CA ARG A 228 18.23 -3.99 -1.99
C ARG A 228 19.07 -3.57 -0.77
N GLU A 229 20.36 -3.29 -1.02
CA GLU A 229 21.37 -2.96 -0.01
C GLU A 229 21.08 -1.68 0.79
N GLU A 230 20.34 -0.71 0.23
CA GLU A 230 19.96 0.51 0.95
C GLU A 230 19.15 0.23 2.23
N GLU A 231 18.43 -0.89 2.27
CA GLU A 231 17.58 -1.31 3.40
C GLU A 231 18.37 -1.93 4.56
N LEU A 232 19.67 -2.20 4.36
CA LEU A 232 20.57 -2.59 5.45
C LEU A 232 20.89 -1.41 6.39
N ALA A 233 20.70 -0.16 5.94
CA ALA A 233 20.93 1.02 6.77
C ALA A 233 19.87 1.20 7.87
N ASP A 234 18.64 0.71 7.64
CA ASP A 234 17.52 0.74 8.59
C ASP A 234 16.64 -0.51 8.45
N THR A 235 17.20 -1.64 8.89
CA THR A 235 16.52 -2.94 8.85
C THR A 235 15.29 -2.98 9.78
N GLU A 236 15.18 -2.13 10.79
CA GLU A 236 14.00 -2.09 11.68
C GLU A 236 12.80 -1.48 10.95
N SER A 237 12.99 -0.35 10.26
CA SER A 237 11.98 0.25 9.37
C SER A 237 11.57 -0.67 8.22
N ALA A 238 12.53 -1.42 7.65
CA ALA A 238 12.24 -2.46 6.66
C ALA A 238 11.34 -3.57 7.24
N ARG A 239 11.67 -4.09 8.42
CA ARG A 239 10.87 -5.13 9.11
C ARG A 239 9.46 -4.64 9.48
N PHE A 240 9.32 -3.41 9.98
CA PHE A 240 8.03 -2.83 10.32
C PHE A 240 7.11 -2.76 9.09
N TRP A 241 7.62 -2.25 7.97
CA TRP A 241 6.86 -2.18 6.72
C TRP A 241 6.51 -3.56 6.15
N VAL A 242 7.41 -4.55 6.27
CA VAL A 242 7.13 -5.93 5.86
C VAL A 242 5.99 -6.53 6.68
N ALA A 243 5.94 -6.29 7.99
CA ALA A 243 4.82 -6.74 8.82
C ALA A 243 3.47 -6.11 8.38
N GLU A 244 3.46 -4.79 8.15
CA GLU A 244 2.29 -4.07 7.62
C GLU A 244 1.81 -4.59 6.26
N MET A 245 2.75 -4.96 5.37
CA MET A 245 2.44 -5.49 4.04
C MET A 245 2.14 -6.99 4.03
N ALA A 246 2.51 -7.75 5.06
CA ALA A 246 2.21 -9.18 5.15
C ALA A 246 0.74 -9.45 5.52
N GLU A 247 0.08 -8.56 6.30
CA GLU A 247 -1.31 -8.75 6.74
C GLU A 247 -2.31 -9.07 5.59
N PRO A 248 -2.36 -8.33 4.46
CA PRO A 248 -3.27 -8.67 3.35
C PRO A 248 -2.93 -10.01 2.67
N PHE A 249 -1.71 -10.55 2.82
CA PHE A 249 -1.36 -11.89 2.35
C PHE A 249 -1.80 -12.98 3.34
N VAL A 250 -1.82 -12.71 4.66
CA VAL A 250 -2.35 -13.64 5.66
C VAL A 250 -3.83 -13.93 5.37
N GLU A 251 -4.64 -12.88 5.24
CA GLU A 251 -6.07 -13.02 4.92
C GLU A 251 -6.30 -13.46 3.47
N GLY A 252 -5.48 -12.97 2.54
CA GLY A 252 -5.51 -13.37 1.14
C GLY A 252 -5.27 -14.86 0.92
N MET A 253 -4.27 -15.44 1.60
CA MET A 253 -4.01 -16.89 1.53
C MET A 253 -5.11 -17.72 2.20
N ARG A 254 -5.73 -17.23 3.29
CA ARG A 254 -6.91 -17.88 3.88
C ARG A 254 -8.02 -18.05 2.83
N LEU A 255 -8.32 -16.98 2.07
CA LEU A 255 -9.29 -17.02 0.97
C LEU A 255 -8.90 -17.98 -0.17
N VAL A 256 -7.61 -18.08 -0.53
CA VAL A 256 -7.12 -19.05 -1.55
C VAL A 256 -7.39 -20.49 -1.11
N ASN A 257 -7.21 -20.77 0.17
CA ASN A 257 -7.34 -22.10 0.74
C ASN A 257 -8.83 -22.50 0.85
N ASP A 258 -9.67 -21.61 1.41
CA ASP A 258 -11.13 -21.78 1.48
C ASP A 258 -11.73 -22.11 0.09
N ARG A 259 -11.32 -21.37 -0.96
CA ARG A 259 -11.73 -21.62 -2.36
C ARG A 259 -11.33 -23.00 -2.87
N SER A 260 -10.18 -23.49 -2.43
CA SER A 260 -9.60 -24.76 -2.88
C SER A 260 -10.27 -25.94 -2.19
N GLU A 261 -10.62 -25.81 -0.90
CA GLU A 261 -11.44 -26.80 -0.20
C GLU A 261 -12.84 -26.93 -0.81
N ILE A 262 -13.52 -25.82 -1.11
CA ILE A 262 -14.84 -25.82 -1.75
C ILE A 262 -14.80 -26.54 -3.11
N ARG A 263 -13.80 -26.25 -3.95
CA ARG A 263 -13.62 -26.94 -5.24
C ARG A 263 -13.41 -28.45 -5.07
N ARG A 264 -12.63 -28.86 -4.06
CA ARG A 264 -12.40 -30.28 -3.78
C ARG A 264 -13.71 -30.99 -3.38
N GLN A 265 -14.45 -30.43 -2.42
CA GLN A 265 -15.74 -30.97 -1.98
C GLN A 265 -16.75 -31.07 -3.13
N GLN A 266 -16.82 -30.06 -4.01
CA GLN A 266 -17.68 -30.08 -5.19
C GLN A 266 -17.30 -31.20 -6.17
N SER A 267 -16.00 -31.46 -6.36
CA SER A 267 -15.49 -32.52 -7.24
C SER A 267 -15.82 -33.90 -6.66
N GLU A 268 -15.56 -34.11 -5.37
CA GLU A 268 -15.90 -35.36 -4.64
C GLU A 268 -17.41 -35.66 -4.71
N LEU A 269 -18.27 -34.62 -4.65
CA LEU A 269 -19.72 -34.76 -4.81
C LEU A 269 -20.18 -35.07 -6.24
N THR A 270 -19.38 -34.74 -7.27
CA THR A 270 -19.70 -35.06 -8.67
C THR A 270 -19.14 -36.39 -9.16
N GLU A 271 -18.16 -36.98 -8.46
CA GLU A 271 -17.64 -38.32 -8.76
C GLU A 271 -18.46 -39.46 -8.10
N VAL A 272 -19.37 -39.13 -7.18
CA VAL A 272 -20.20 -40.09 -6.41
C VAL A 272 -21.65 -40.17 -6.90
N GLY A 273 -22.06 -39.32 -7.87
CA GLY A 273 -23.42 -39.25 -8.43
C GLY A 273 -23.54 -39.79 -9.85
#